data_AF-A0A3D2D2R2-F1
#
_entry.id   AF-A0A3D2D2R2-F1
#
_cell.length_a   1.000
_cell.length_b   1.000
_cell.length_c   1.000
_cell.angle_alpha   90.00
_cell.angle_beta   90.00
_cell.angle_gamma   90.00
#
_symmetry.space_group_name_H-M   'P 1'
#
loop_
_entity.id
_entity.type
_entity.pdbx_description
1 polymer ?
#
loop_
_entity_poly.entity_id
_entity_poly.type
_entity_poly.pdbx_seq_one_letter_code
_entity_poly.pdbx_strand_id
1 'polypeptide(L)'
;MKKLIIKTAAITLAAIILTALLIYGALAAFSPKSLAEFYDNAGNAGLAREYYARTYEKSGDINDLYVFCVKADEKGDAAKSAKYLEVITDKQDFEEFCRDKDAGYTVKFSTADFLRGKCVAANYYAFGINKAVESALSFTGNAYAENNAFTLFISRCVKDFSAEDKAALSAALENFKASLTNENDVARLNADVEAVTGA
;
A
#
# COMPACT_ATOMS: atom_id res chain seq x y z
N MET A 1 -31.61 46.08 -18.33
CA MET A 1 -32.08 44.71 -18.00
C MET A 1 -30.99 43.65 -18.11
N LYS A 2 -30.33 43.45 -19.27
CA LYS A 2 -29.23 42.46 -19.43
C LYS A 2 -28.13 42.56 -18.36
N LYS A 3 -27.68 43.78 -18.04
CA LYS A 3 -26.66 44.06 -17.01
C LYS A 3 -27.08 43.66 -15.58
N LEU A 4 -28.37 43.70 -15.28
CA LEU A 4 -28.91 43.32 -13.97
C LEU A 4 -28.94 41.79 -13.83
N ILE A 5 -29.43 41.10 -14.87
CA ILE A 5 -29.49 39.63 -14.93
C ILE A 5 -28.09 39.02 -14.75
N ILE A 6 -27.09 39.56 -15.45
CA ILE A 6 -25.69 39.09 -15.34
C ILE A 6 -25.16 39.28 -13.91
N LYS A 7 -25.43 40.43 -13.27
CA LYS A 7 -24.98 40.68 -11.90
C LYS A 7 -25.63 39.73 -10.89
N THR A 8 -26.95 39.53 -10.99
CA THR A 8 -27.66 38.62 -10.10
C THR A 8 -27.17 37.18 -10.29
N ALA A 9 -27.03 36.71 -11.53
CA ALA A 9 -26.51 35.37 -11.82
C ALA A 9 -25.08 35.18 -11.28
N ALA A 10 -24.22 36.19 -11.41
CA ALA A 10 -22.85 36.15 -10.88
C ALA A 10 -22.85 36.07 -9.33
N ILE A 11 -23.69 36.85 -8.65
CA ILE A 11 -23.80 36.81 -7.18
C ILE A 11 -24.34 35.46 -6.72
N THR A 12 -25.37 34.92 -7.39
CA THR A 12 -25.93 33.61 -7.05
C THR A 12 -24.90 32.50 -7.25
N LEU A 13 -24.15 32.51 -8.36
CA LEU A 13 -23.09 31.53 -8.60
C LEU A 13 -21.98 31.62 -7.55
N ALA A 14 -21.55 32.84 -7.21
CA ALA A 14 -20.55 33.07 -6.17
C ALA A 14 -21.04 32.55 -4.80
N ALA A 15 -22.30 32.78 -4.45
CA ALA A 15 -22.89 32.27 -3.22
C ALA A 15 -22.91 30.73 -3.19
N ILE A 16 -23.30 30.07 -4.28
CA ILE A 16 -23.30 28.60 -4.39
C ILE A 16 -21.87 28.04 -4.24
N ILE A 17 -20.90 28.65 -4.92
CA ILE A 17 -19.49 28.23 -4.82
C ILE A 17 -18.99 28.39 -3.38
N LEU A 18 -19.29 29.52 -2.73
CA LEU A 18 -18.90 29.77 -1.35
C LEU A 18 -19.51 28.73 -0.41
N THR A 19 -20.80 28.43 -0.54
CA THR A 19 -21.46 27.40 0.27
C THR A 19 -20.85 26.02 0.04
N ALA A 20 -20.56 25.65 -1.21
CA ALA A 20 -19.91 24.37 -1.54
C ALA A 20 -18.52 24.26 -0.90
N LEU A 21 -17.72 25.34 -0.95
CA LEU A 21 -16.40 25.39 -0.30
C LEU A 21 -16.49 25.27 1.22
N LEU A 22 -17.50 25.89 1.85
CA LEU A 22 -17.72 25.76 3.29
C LEU A 22 -18.09 24.33 3.69
N ILE A 23 -18.98 23.67 2.93
CA ILE A 23 -19.34 22.27 3.17
C ILE A 23 -18.12 21.37 2.98
N TYR A 24 -17.36 21.57 1.90
CA TYR A 24 -16.14 20.81 1.64
C TYR A 24 -15.11 20.98 2.77
N GLY A 25 -14.89 22.22 3.22
CA GLY A 25 -13.99 22.50 4.34
C GLY A 25 -14.44 21.84 5.64
N ALA A 26 -15.74 21.85 5.94
CA ALA A 26 -16.30 21.16 7.09
C ALA A 26 -16.09 19.64 7.00
N LEU A 27 -16.33 19.02 5.84
CA LEU A 27 -16.07 17.60 5.63
C LEU A 27 -14.58 17.28 5.77
N ALA A 28 -13.69 18.10 5.20
CA ALA A 28 -12.26 17.89 5.28
C ALA A 28 -11.71 17.93 6.72
N ALA A 29 -12.28 18.79 7.58
CA ALA A 29 -11.89 18.89 8.98
C ALA A 29 -12.54 17.81 9.86
N PHE A 30 -13.84 17.56 9.68
CA PHE A 30 -14.61 16.76 10.62
C PHE A 30 -14.80 15.31 10.16
N SER A 31 -14.93 15.06 8.86
CA SER A 31 -15.18 13.73 8.29
C SER A 31 -14.28 13.44 7.07
N PRO A 32 -12.95 13.36 7.26
CA PRO A 32 -12.03 13.03 6.17
C PRO A 32 -12.39 11.71 5.50
N LYS A 33 -12.91 10.73 6.25
CA LYS A 33 -13.37 9.44 5.72
C LYS A 33 -14.42 9.59 4.61
N SER A 34 -15.42 10.46 4.81
CA SER A 34 -16.46 10.69 3.80
C SER A 34 -15.89 11.28 2.52
N LEU A 35 -14.88 12.15 2.60
CA LEU A 35 -14.20 12.66 1.41
C LEU A 35 -13.33 11.59 0.75
N ALA A 36 -12.66 10.74 1.53
CA ALA A 36 -11.89 9.62 1.00
C ALA A 36 -12.77 8.71 0.14
N GLU A 37 -13.91 8.27 0.69
CA GLU A 37 -14.89 7.43 0.01
C GLU A 37 -15.50 8.14 -1.22
N PHE A 38 -15.81 9.44 -1.10
CA PHE A 38 -16.29 10.23 -2.24
C PHE A 38 -15.30 10.25 -3.41
N TYR A 39 -14.02 10.55 -3.13
CA TYR A 39 -12.99 10.61 -4.17
C TYR A 39 -12.67 9.23 -4.74
N ASP A 40 -12.70 8.20 -3.91
CA ASP A 40 -12.50 6.81 -4.32
C ASP A 40 -13.60 6.36 -5.29
N ASN A 41 -14.87 6.64 -4.95
CA ASN A 41 -16.01 6.37 -5.82
C ASN A 41 -15.99 7.21 -7.11
N ALA A 42 -15.40 8.40 -7.07
CA ALA A 42 -15.20 9.25 -8.23
C ALA A 42 -13.98 8.84 -9.09
N GLY A 43 -13.24 7.80 -8.70
CA GLY A 43 -12.05 7.32 -9.39
C GLY A 43 -10.81 8.20 -9.20
N ASN A 44 -10.84 9.15 -8.25
CA ASN A 44 -9.70 10.01 -7.93
C ASN A 44 -8.85 9.38 -6.82
N ALA A 45 -8.03 8.40 -7.20
CA ALA A 45 -7.19 7.65 -6.27
C ALA A 45 -6.20 8.54 -5.48
N GLY A 46 -5.71 9.64 -6.06
CA GLY A 46 -4.80 10.56 -5.40
C GLY A 46 -5.46 11.27 -4.21
N LEU A 47 -6.60 11.92 -4.43
CA LEU A 47 -7.32 12.59 -3.34
C LEU A 47 -7.92 11.60 -2.34
N ALA A 48 -8.39 10.43 -2.82
CA ALA A 48 -8.85 9.37 -1.93
C ALA A 48 -7.75 8.96 -0.95
N ARG A 49 -6.53 8.72 -1.45
CA ARG A 49 -5.34 8.38 -0.65
C ARG A 49 -5.03 9.44 0.40
N GLU A 50 -5.04 10.73 0.05
CA GLU A 50 -4.81 11.82 1.00
C GLU A 50 -5.82 11.81 2.15
N TYR A 51 -7.10 11.61 1.83
CA TYR A 51 -8.15 11.63 2.85
C TYR A 51 -8.21 10.33 3.68
N TYR A 52 -7.85 9.17 3.12
CA TYR A 52 -7.64 7.96 3.92
C TYR A 52 -6.48 8.14 4.91
N ALA A 53 -5.36 8.75 4.47
CA ALA A 53 -4.25 9.06 5.37
C ALA A 53 -4.68 10.02 6.48
N ARG A 54 -5.37 11.11 6.15
CA ARG A 54 -5.91 12.06 7.14
C ARG A 54 -6.90 11.43 8.11
N THR A 55 -7.67 10.44 7.64
CA THR A 55 -8.60 9.70 8.51
C THR A 55 -7.82 8.97 9.59
N TYR A 56 -6.80 8.22 9.22
CA TYR A 56 -5.91 7.57 10.18
C TYR A 56 -5.14 8.57 11.06
N GLU A 57 -4.56 9.62 10.49
CA GLU A 57 -3.85 10.66 11.24
C GLU A 57 -4.74 11.30 12.33
N LYS A 58 -6.05 11.40 12.07
CA LYS A 58 -7.03 11.92 13.01
C LYS A 58 -7.48 10.88 14.06
N SER A 59 -7.68 9.63 13.67
CA SER A 59 -8.25 8.60 14.56
C SER A 59 -7.19 7.82 15.34
N GLY A 60 -6.03 7.57 14.74
CA GLY A 60 -5.02 6.64 15.25
C GLY A 60 -5.42 5.16 15.15
N ASP A 61 -6.58 4.85 14.57
CA ASP A 61 -7.16 3.50 14.55
C ASP A 61 -6.47 2.62 13.48
N ILE A 62 -6.07 1.40 13.87
CA ILE A 62 -5.45 0.43 12.96
C ILE A 62 -6.38 0.02 11.80
N ASN A 63 -7.71 0.05 11.98
CA ASN A 63 -8.66 -0.22 10.90
C ASN A 63 -8.63 0.87 9.83
N ASP A 64 -8.52 2.14 10.22
CA ASP A 64 -8.41 3.24 9.26
C ASP A 64 -7.05 3.19 8.53
N LEU A 65 -5.98 2.84 9.24
CA LEU A 65 -4.67 2.60 8.64
C LEU A 65 -4.70 1.42 7.65
N TYR A 66 -5.38 0.34 8.01
CA TYR A 66 -5.56 -0.82 7.14
C TYR A 66 -6.29 -0.45 5.85
N VAL A 67 -7.36 0.35 5.94
CA VAL A 67 -8.09 0.83 4.76
C VAL A 67 -7.16 1.65 3.85
N PHE A 68 -6.34 2.54 4.41
CA PHE A 68 -5.30 3.23 3.65
C PHE A 68 -4.37 2.23 2.96
N CYS A 69 -3.79 1.28 3.70
CA CYS A 69 -2.79 0.35 3.19
C CYS A 69 -3.32 -0.59 2.09
N VAL A 70 -4.57 -1.04 2.22
CA VAL A 70 -5.24 -1.85 1.18
C VAL A 70 -5.40 -1.04 -0.12
N LYS A 71 -5.82 0.22 0.00
CA LYS A 71 -6.07 1.12 -1.14
C LYS A 71 -4.83 1.84 -1.65
N ALA A 72 -3.72 1.79 -0.92
CA ALA A 72 -2.46 2.38 -1.30
C ALA A 72 -2.01 1.82 -2.66
N ASP A 73 -1.75 2.71 -3.61
CA ASP A 73 -1.10 2.37 -4.86
C ASP A 73 0.41 2.50 -4.64
N GLU A 74 1.11 1.39 -4.77
CA GLU A 74 2.55 1.30 -4.50
C GLU A 74 3.35 2.13 -5.51
N LYS A 75 2.82 2.40 -6.71
CA LYS A 75 3.49 3.21 -7.74
C LYS A 75 3.14 4.70 -7.66
N GLY A 76 1.89 5.02 -7.33
CA GLY A 76 1.37 6.39 -7.44
C GLY A 76 2.00 7.39 -6.47
N ASP A 77 2.09 7.06 -5.18
CA ASP A 77 2.86 7.82 -4.17
C ASP A 77 3.61 6.81 -3.30
N ALA A 78 4.63 6.23 -3.91
CA ALA A 78 5.38 5.11 -3.34
C ALA A 78 5.91 5.42 -1.94
N ALA A 79 6.46 6.63 -1.74
CA ALA A 79 7.04 7.03 -0.46
C ALA A 79 5.99 7.12 0.65
N LYS A 80 4.81 7.69 0.37
CA LYS A 80 3.71 7.73 1.35
C LYS A 80 3.13 6.34 1.60
N SER A 81 2.96 5.54 0.56
CA SER A 81 2.52 4.15 0.67
C SER A 81 3.48 3.36 1.56
N ALA A 82 4.78 3.43 1.30
CA ALA A 82 5.83 2.78 2.09
C ALA A 82 5.77 3.21 3.55
N LYS A 83 5.73 4.52 3.83
CA LYS A 83 5.62 5.05 5.19
C LYS A 83 4.47 4.43 5.98
N TYR A 84 3.25 4.43 5.43
CA TYR A 84 2.08 3.92 6.17
C TYR A 84 2.04 2.39 6.23
N LEU A 85 2.57 1.70 5.22
CA LEU A 85 2.72 0.26 5.23
C LEU A 85 3.75 -0.20 6.28
N GLU A 86 4.86 0.51 6.43
CA GLU A 86 5.83 0.27 7.52
C GLU A 86 5.16 0.53 8.88
N VAL A 87 4.42 1.64 9.01
CA VAL A 87 3.70 1.96 10.26
C VAL A 87 2.71 0.87 10.65
N ILE A 88 1.97 0.26 9.71
CA ILE A 88 1.03 -0.82 10.08
C ILE A 88 1.77 -2.11 10.42
N THR A 89 2.82 -2.48 9.68
CA THR A 89 3.55 -3.73 9.92
C THR A 89 4.38 -3.71 11.20
N ASP A 90 4.76 -2.53 11.68
CA ASP A 90 5.55 -2.34 12.91
C ASP A 90 4.69 -2.19 14.17
N LYS A 91 3.35 -2.18 14.03
CA LYS A 91 2.45 -2.12 15.19
C LYS A 91 2.53 -3.41 16.02
N GLN A 92 2.51 -3.26 17.35
CA GLN A 92 2.57 -4.41 18.27
C GLN A 92 1.38 -5.36 18.13
N ASP A 93 0.20 -4.82 17.82
CA ASP A 93 -1.06 -5.56 17.62
C ASP A 93 -1.27 -6.03 16.17
N PHE A 94 -0.28 -5.84 15.28
CA PHE A 94 -0.39 -6.16 13.85
C PHE A 94 -0.77 -7.61 13.58
N GLU A 95 -0.09 -8.56 14.23
CA GLU A 95 -0.32 -10.00 14.01
C GLU A 95 -1.70 -10.45 14.49
N GLU A 96 -2.16 -9.92 15.63
CA GLU A 96 -3.51 -10.19 16.14
C GLU A 96 -4.58 -9.62 15.23
N PHE A 97 -4.41 -8.37 14.82
CA PHE A 97 -5.28 -7.71 13.86
C PHE A 97 -5.41 -8.49 12.55
N CYS A 98 -4.29 -8.98 11.99
CA CYS A 98 -4.30 -9.75 10.75
C CYS A 98 -5.04 -11.08 10.91
N ARG A 99 -4.81 -11.81 12.03
CA ARG A 99 -5.54 -13.05 12.32
C ARG A 99 -7.05 -12.83 12.42
N ASP A 100 -7.47 -11.74 13.05
CA ASP A 100 -8.89 -11.39 13.18
C ASP A 100 -9.51 -11.05 11.82
N LYS A 101 -8.76 -10.41 10.91
CA LYS A 101 -9.21 -10.15 9.53
C LYS A 101 -9.35 -11.43 8.70
N ASP A 102 -8.44 -12.38 8.91
CA ASP A 102 -8.42 -13.65 8.17
C ASP A 102 -9.42 -14.67 8.75
N ALA A 103 -9.95 -14.43 9.95
CA ALA A 103 -10.85 -15.35 10.63
C ALA A 103 -12.10 -15.68 9.79
N GLY A 104 -12.31 -16.98 9.55
CA GLY A 104 -13.45 -17.48 8.78
C GLY A 104 -13.26 -17.49 7.26
N TYR A 105 -12.09 -17.11 6.76
CA TYR A 105 -11.75 -17.14 5.34
C TYR A 105 -10.61 -18.13 5.04
N THR A 106 -10.75 -18.88 3.96
CA THR A 106 -9.60 -19.58 3.36
C THR A 106 -8.95 -18.65 2.36
N VAL A 107 -7.87 -18.00 2.78
CA VAL A 107 -7.13 -17.03 1.95
C VAL A 107 -5.85 -17.65 1.39
N LYS A 108 -5.52 -17.30 0.13
CA LYS A 108 -4.24 -17.70 -0.48
C LYS A 108 -3.06 -17.00 0.19
N PHE A 109 -3.22 -15.73 0.54
CA PHE A 109 -2.25 -14.94 1.29
C PHE A 109 -2.93 -14.46 2.56
N SER A 110 -2.27 -14.59 3.72
CA SER A 110 -2.77 -13.96 4.94
C SER A 110 -2.82 -12.44 4.77
N THR A 111 -3.64 -11.76 5.56
CA THR A 111 -3.65 -10.28 5.60
C THR A 111 -2.24 -9.75 5.93
N ALA A 112 -1.48 -10.45 6.79
CA ALA A 112 -0.11 -10.09 7.13
C ALA A 112 0.82 -10.19 5.91
N ASP A 113 0.80 -11.29 5.17
CA ASP A 113 1.63 -11.49 3.98
C ASP A 113 1.29 -10.49 2.88
N PHE A 114 0.00 -10.23 2.70
CA PHE A 114 -0.49 -9.23 1.76
C PHE A 114 0.09 -7.84 2.08
N LEU A 115 -0.07 -7.36 3.32
CA LEU A 115 0.41 -6.04 3.72
C LEU A 115 1.93 -5.94 3.69
N ARG A 116 2.64 -6.99 4.12
CA ARG A 116 4.11 -7.05 4.06
C ARG A 116 4.63 -7.01 2.63
N GLY A 117 4.07 -7.79 1.72
CA GLY A 117 4.49 -7.75 0.33
C GLY A 117 4.14 -6.42 -0.36
N LYS A 118 3.01 -5.79 0.00
CA LYS A 118 2.72 -4.41 -0.43
C LYS A 118 3.77 -3.43 0.10
N CYS A 119 4.18 -3.58 1.36
CA CYS A 119 5.21 -2.76 1.99
C CYS A 119 6.53 -2.86 1.21
N VAL A 120 6.97 -4.09 0.91
CA VAL A 120 8.16 -4.35 0.09
C VAL A 120 8.04 -3.72 -1.30
N ALA A 121 6.90 -3.87 -1.96
CA ALA A 121 6.65 -3.27 -3.28
C ALA A 121 6.70 -1.74 -3.25
N ALA A 122 6.07 -1.11 -2.25
CA ALA A 122 6.13 0.34 -2.07
C ALA A 122 7.57 0.81 -1.80
N ASN A 123 8.33 0.07 -0.99
CA ASN A 123 9.74 0.35 -0.74
C ASN A 123 10.61 0.22 -2.00
N TYR A 124 10.31 -0.73 -2.89
CA TYR A 124 10.96 -0.81 -4.21
C TYR A 124 10.72 0.44 -5.04
N TYR A 125 9.46 0.87 -5.22
CA TYR A 125 9.17 2.04 -6.04
C TYR A 125 9.65 3.36 -5.41
N ALA A 126 9.72 3.43 -4.08
CA ALA A 126 10.16 4.64 -3.37
C ALA A 126 11.68 4.76 -3.26
N PHE A 127 12.37 3.64 -3.01
CA PHE A 127 13.76 3.64 -2.53
C PHE A 127 14.66 2.61 -3.24
N GLY A 128 14.11 1.82 -4.17
CA GLY A 128 14.86 0.87 -4.99
C GLY A 128 15.01 -0.53 -4.39
N ILE A 129 15.63 -1.42 -5.16
CA ILE A 129 15.68 -2.86 -4.89
C ILE A 129 16.34 -3.23 -3.55
N ASN A 130 17.37 -2.50 -3.13
CA ASN A 130 18.08 -2.79 -1.89
C ASN A 130 17.17 -2.63 -0.66
N LYS A 131 16.35 -1.55 -0.63
CA LYS A 131 15.42 -1.32 0.47
C LYS A 131 14.28 -2.34 0.46
N ALA A 132 13.83 -2.75 -0.72
CA ALA A 132 12.83 -3.82 -0.86
C ALA A 132 13.36 -5.15 -0.32
N VAL A 133 14.58 -5.55 -0.71
CA VAL A 133 15.25 -6.77 -0.21
C VAL A 133 15.41 -6.73 1.30
N GLU A 134 15.90 -5.62 1.86
CA GLU A 134 16.04 -5.44 3.31
C GLU A 134 14.70 -5.66 4.04
N SER A 135 13.63 -5.05 3.52
CA SER A 135 12.28 -5.16 4.10
C SER A 135 11.72 -6.58 3.97
N ALA A 136 11.95 -7.25 2.83
CA ALA A 136 11.48 -8.61 2.62
C ALA A 136 12.18 -9.60 3.56
N LEU A 137 13.49 -9.44 3.75
CA LEU A 137 14.28 -10.25 4.69
C LEU A 137 13.81 -10.06 6.15
N SER A 138 13.53 -8.82 6.57
CA SER A 138 13.07 -8.55 7.94
C SER A 138 11.73 -9.22 8.26
N PHE A 139 10.85 -9.36 7.26
CA PHE A 139 9.57 -10.06 7.41
C PHE A 139 9.66 -11.58 7.28
N THR A 140 10.60 -12.09 6.49
CA THR A 140 10.75 -13.52 6.20
C THR A 140 11.43 -14.28 7.35
N GLY A 141 12.28 -13.59 8.13
CA GLY A 141 13.00 -14.20 9.24
C GLY A 141 13.92 -15.34 8.76
N ASN A 142 13.78 -16.52 9.36
CA ASN A 142 14.67 -17.67 9.08
C ASN A 142 14.01 -18.79 8.24
N ALA A 143 12.86 -18.53 7.60
CA ALA A 143 12.11 -19.54 6.84
C ALA A 143 11.54 -18.96 5.55
N TYR A 144 11.54 -19.72 4.46
CA TYR A 144 10.96 -19.30 3.18
C TYR A 144 9.59 -19.97 2.98
N ALA A 145 8.62 -19.50 3.77
CA ALA A 145 7.25 -20.00 3.73
C ALA A 145 6.63 -19.84 2.33
N GLU A 146 5.65 -20.70 1.99
CA GLU A 146 4.97 -20.71 0.69
C GLU A 146 4.41 -19.35 0.27
N ASN A 147 3.85 -18.62 1.24
CA ASN A 147 3.41 -17.25 1.05
C ASN A 147 4.27 -16.39 1.97
N ASN A 148 5.18 -15.62 1.38
CA ASN A 148 6.03 -14.69 2.11
C ASN A 148 6.12 -13.35 1.37
N ALA A 149 6.79 -12.38 1.99
CA ALA A 149 6.90 -11.03 1.48
C ALA A 149 7.62 -10.96 0.11
N PHE A 150 8.61 -11.84 -0.16
CA PHE A 150 9.27 -11.92 -1.46
C PHE A 150 8.32 -12.40 -2.56
N THR A 151 7.58 -13.49 -2.33
CA THR A 151 6.69 -14.05 -3.36
C THR A 151 5.66 -13.04 -3.82
N LEU A 152 5.03 -12.32 -2.88
CA LEU A 152 4.05 -11.28 -3.23
C LEU A 152 4.72 -10.08 -3.92
N PHE A 153 5.87 -9.63 -3.42
CA PHE A 153 6.66 -8.55 -4.03
C PHE A 153 7.05 -8.86 -5.48
N ILE A 154 7.63 -10.04 -5.74
CA ILE A 154 8.03 -10.49 -7.06
C ILE A 154 6.80 -10.51 -7.98
N SER A 155 5.69 -11.14 -7.55
CA SER A 155 4.48 -11.21 -8.37
C SER A 155 3.93 -9.83 -8.79
N ARG A 156 4.12 -8.81 -7.96
CA ARG A 156 3.67 -7.43 -8.19
C ARG A 156 4.62 -6.64 -9.08
N CYS A 157 5.93 -6.81 -8.89
CA CYS A 157 6.93 -5.88 -9.43
C CYS A 157 7.80 -6.50 -10.54
N VAL A 158 7.76 -7.81 -10.78
CA VAL A 158 8.68 -8.50 -11.71
C VAL A 158 8.69 -7.93 -13.14
N LYS A 159 7.56 -7.37 -13.59
CA LYS A 159 7.44 -6.75 -14.91
C LYS A 159 8.15 -5.40 -15.01
N ASP A 160 8.40 -4.75 -13.89
CA ASP A 160 9.06 -3.44 -13.82
C ASP A 160 10.55 -3.56 -13.49
N PHE A 161 11.03 -4.73 -13.06
CA PHE A 161 12.43 -4.94 -12.71
C PHE A 161 13.36 -4.72 -13.90
N SER A 162 14.36 -3.86 -13.69
CA SER A 162 15.53 -3.76 -14.57
C SER A 162 16.38 -5.03 -14.53
N ALA A 163 17.35 -5.15 -15.44
CA ALA A 163 18.31 -6.26 -15.40
C ALA A 163 19.14 -6.22 -14.10
N GLU A 164 19.49 -5.02 -13.65
CA GLU A 164 20.20 -4.76 -12.41
C GLU A 164 19.37 -5.17 -11.19
N ASP A 165 18.07 -4.85 -11.17
CA ASP A 165 17.16 -5.25 -10.08
C ASP A 165 17.04 -6.76 -9.99
N LYS A 166 16.89 -7.45 -11.14
CA LYS A 166 16.82 -8.92 -11.20
C LYS A 166 18.10 -9.55 -10.68
N ALA A 167 19.26 -9.02 -11.07
CA ALA A 167 20.56 -9.52 -10.62
C ALA A 167 20.74 -9.32 -9.10
N ALA A 168 20.41 -8.13 -8.59
CA ALA A 168 20.49 -7.82 -7.16
C ALA A 168 19.57 -8.71 -6.33
N LEU A 169 18.31 -8.89 -6.75
CA LEU A 169 17.34 -9.74 -6.07
C LEU A 169 17.76 -11.22 -6.09
N SER A 170 18.21 -11.72 -7.24
CA SER A 170 18.68 -13.11 -7.36
C SER A 170 19.87 -13.37 -6.46
N ALA A 171 20.84 -12.45 -6.40
CA ALA A 171 21.98 -12.55 -5.50
C ALA A 171 21.57 -12.54 -4.03
N ALA A 172 20.60 -11.70 -3.65
CA ALA A 172 20.08 -11.66 -2.29
C ALA A 172 19.37 -12.97 -1.90
N LEU A 173 18.56 -13.54 -2.80
CA LEU A 173 17.86 -14.81 -2.58
C LEU A 173 18.85 -15.98 -2.47
N GLU A 174 19.88 -16.06 -3.32
CA GLU A 174 20.91 -17.10 -3.21
C GLU A 174 21.73 -16.99 -1.92
N ASN A 175 22.02 -15.77 -1.46
CA ASN A 175 22.65 -15.57 -0.15
C ASN A 175 21.73 -16.02 0.99
N PHE A 176 20.44 -15.72 0.92
CA PHE A 176 19.47 -16.15 1.92
C PHE A 176 19.29 -17.68 1.96
N LYS A 177 19.29 -18.33 0.79
CA LYS A 177 19.21 -19.79 0.64
C LYS A 177 20.27 -20.54 1.45
N ALA A 178 21.48 -19.98 1.58
CA ALA A 178 22.54 -20.59 2.39
C ALA A 178 22.18 -20.68 3.90
N SER A 179 21.20 -19.90 4.37
CA SER A 179 20.68 -19.96 5.74
C SER A 179 19.54 -20.96 5.93
N LEU A 180 18.95 -21.45 4.84
CA LEU A 180 17.80 -22.35 4.88
C LEU A 180 18.25 -23.79 5.11
N THR A 181 17.57 -24.48 6.02
CA THR A 181 17.82 -25.90 6.32
C THR A 181 16.71 -26.82 5.81
N ASN A 182 15.57 -26.25 5.41
CA ASN A 182 14.41 -26.99 4.93
C ASN A 182 14.41 -27.08 3.40
N GLU A 183 14.41 -28.31 2.85
CA GLU A 183 14.43 -28.55 1.41
C GLU A 183 13.22 -27.95 0.67
N ASN A 184 12.03 -27.92 1.30
CA ASN A 184 10.85 -27.30 0.69
C ASN A 184 10.98 -25.79 0.57
N ASP A 185 11.59 -25.14 1.57
CA ASP A 185 11.85 -23.70 1.54
C ASP A 185 12.89 -23.36 0.46
N VAL A 186 13.93 -24.19 0.33
CA VAL A 186 14.92 -24.08 -0.76
C VAL A 186 14.26 -24.23 -2.14
N ALA A 187 13.36 -25.21 -2.30
CA ALA A 187 12.66 -25.44 -3.56
C ALA A 187 11.77 -24.25 -3.96
N ARG A 188 11.03 -23.67 -3.01
CA ARG A 188 10.21 -22.47 -3.25
C ARG A 188 11.05 -21.25 -3.61
N LEU A 189 12.16 -21.05 -2.91
CA LEU A 189 13.08 -19.95 -3.22
C LEU A 189 13.64 -20.08 -4.63
N ASN A 190 14.04 -21.28 -5.04
CA ASN A 190 14.52 -21.52 -6.41
C ASN A 190 13.44 -21.16 -7.46
N ALA A 191 12.17 -21.50 -7.20
CA ALA A 191 11.07 -21.13 -8.10
C ALA A 191 10.89 -19.61 -8.22
N ASP A 192 11.07 -18.86 -7.11
CA ASP A 192 11.03 -17.40 -7.15
C ASP A 192 12.25 -16.81 -7.89
N VAL A 193 13.43 -17.41 -7.78
CA VAL A 193 14.63 -17.01 -8.56
C VAL A 193 14.41 -17.26 -10.06
N GLU A 194 13.82 -18.40 -10.44
CA GLU A 194 13.45 -18.70 -11.83
C GLU A 194 12.45 -17.67 -12.36
N ALA A 195 11.42 -17.34 -11.57
CA ALA A 195 10.42 -16.33 -11.94
C ALA A 195 11.03 -14.94 -12.15
N VAL A 196 12.04 -14.55 -11.37
CA VAL A 196 12.76 -13.26 -11.51
C VAL A 196 13.62 -13.24 -12.77
N THR A 197 14.33 -14.33 -13.04
CA THR A 197 15.30 -14.42 -14.15
C THR A 197 14.65 -14.69 -15.50
N GLY A 198 13.42 -15.22 -15.51
CA GLY A 198 12.67 -15.54 -16.74
C GLY A 198 13.20 -16.78 -17.45
N ALA A 199 13.79 -17.71 -16.69
CA ALA A 199 14.23 -19.02 -17.15
C ALA A 199 13.05 -20.00 -17.27
#